data_AF-A0A2A2G6L0-F1
#
_entry.id   AF-A0A2A2G6L0-F1
#
_cell.length_a   1.000
_cell.length_b   1.000
_cell.length_c   1.000
_cell.angle_alpha   90.00
_cell.angle_beta   90.00
_cell.angle_gamma   90.00
#
_symmetry.space_group_name_H-M   'P 1'
#
loop_
_entity.id
_entity.type
_entity.pdbx_description
1 polymer ?
#
loop_
_entity_poly.entity_id
_entity_poly.type
_entity_poly.pdbx_seq_one_letter_code
_entity_poly.pdbx_strand_id
1 'polypeptide(L)'
;MDLDWNWFYSALAQSAAAIVGVFGAFLISYLMRLQQEFSNLTKQLRNSLNNRDKLHQEINQLNFEWFNENYETTYLNKIANLVYDEELEKSPEELYEPNEFSPFQSKTKSIEKIKRRINTAEQQLQIYLNKKEKQQDSTFGKLVPVQHPSSKLTSTLDKNKDYYQMMNDFKEKAFNKFTSLKFTLREINQLIDDAEKFEGMRKILIVSAVLSLLIFFSCVIYPLSFLPVFGNETITFEELTLSAFWNTLMSLKGLFLSILSIIITFGIGLVIRNVKNFSIHNSFETNLQESASMEKQPIWYQNYHQ
;
A
#
# COMPACT_ATOMS: atom_id res chain seq x y z
N MET A 1 5.09 -67.81 -16.26
CA MET A 1 4.02 -67.28 -15.39
C MET A 1 3.39 -66.17 -16.19
N ASP A 2 2.20 -66.41 -16.70
CA ASP A 2 1.46 -65.39 -17.44
C ASP A 2 0.94 -64.37 -16.44
N LEU A 3 1.12 -63.09 -16.76
CA LEU A 3 0.64 -61.99 -15.92
C LEU A 3 -0.90 -62.00 -15.96
N ASP A 4 -1.54 -62.07 -14.80
CA ASP A 4 -2.98 -61.85 -14.70
C ASP A 4 -3.27 -60.35 -14.86
N TRP A 5 -3.65 -59.99 -16.08
CA TRP A 5 -3.98 -58.62 -16.45
C TRP A 5 -5.19 -58.06 -15.69
N ASN A 6 -6.14 -58.92 -15.30
CA ASN A 6 -7.28 -58.50 -14.50
C ASN A 6 -6.82 -58.07 -13.11
N TRP A 7 -5.94 -58.86 -12.49
CA TRP A 7 -5.34 -58.51 -11.22
C TRP A 7 -4.48 -57.24 -11.32
N PHE A 8 -3.64 -57.12 -12.36
CA PHE A 8 -2.76 -55.96 -12.54
C PHE A 8 -3.53 -54.65 -12.71
N TYR A 9 -4.50 -54.59 -13.64
CA TYR A 9 -5.27 -53.36 -13.86
C TYR A 9 -6.18 -53.01 -12.69
N SER A 10 -6.73 -54.01 -11.99
CA SER A 10 -7.52 -53.76 -10.78
C SER A 10 -6.66 -53.21 -9.64
N ALA A 11 -5.49 -53.80 -9.40
CA ALA A 11 -4.54 -53.31 -8.39
C ALA A 11 -4.02 -51.90 -8.73
N LEU A 12 -3.71 -51.63 -10.01
CA LEU A 12 -3.28 -50.31 -10.47
C LEU A 12 -4.39 -49.26 -10.27
N ALA A 13 -5.61 -49.55 -10.71
CA ALA A 13 -6.75 -48.63 -10.59
C ALA A 13 -7.09 -48.35 -9.12
N GLN A 14 -7.08 -49.36 -8.26
CA GLN A 14 -7.32 -49.20 -6.82
C GLN A 14 -6.23 -48.34 -6.16
N SER A 15 -4.95 -48.60 -6.47
CA SER A 15 -3.82 -47.83 -5.93
C SER A 15 -3.86 -46.37 -6.40
N ALA A 16 -4.12 -46.15 -7.70
CA ALA A 16 -4.25 -44.82 -8.28
C ALA A 16 -5.45 -44.05 -7.70
N ALA A 17 -6.60 -44.72 -7.51
CA ALA A 17 -7.78 -44.12 -6.89
C ALA A 17 -7.51 -43.72 -5.44
N ALA A 18 -6.79 -44.54 -4.67
CA ALA A 18 -6.38 -44.21 -3.31
C ALA A 18 -5.46 -42.98 -3.29
N ILE A 19 -4.48 -42.91 -4.20
CA ILE A 19 -3.58 -41.77 -4.35
C ILE A 19 -4.36 -40.50 -4.68
N VAL A 20 -5.26 -40.54 -5.67
CA VAL A 20 -6.13 -39.41 -6.05
C VAL A 20 -7.01 -38.98 -4.88
N GLY A 21 -7.54 -39.92 -4.09
CA GLY A 21 -8.32 -39.63 -2.89
C GLY A 21 -7.53 -38.87 -1.83
N VAL A 22 -6.30 -39.33 -1.52
CA VAL A 22 -5.40 -38.66 -0.57
C VAL A 22 -5.01 -37.26 -1.06
N PHE A 23 -4.62 -37.14 -2.34
CA PHE A 23 -4.31 -35.84 -2.92
C PHE A 23 -5.53 -34.92 -2.98
N GLY A 24 -6.72 -35.45 -3.28
CA GLY A 24 -7.97 -34.69 -3.28
C GLY A 24 -8.28 -34.10 -1.90
N ALA A 25 -8.18 -34.92 -0.85
CA ALA A 25 -8.33 -34.45 0.52
C ALA A 25 -7.30 -33.36 0.87
N PHE A 26 -6.03 -33.58 0.52
CA PHE A 26 -4.97 -32.59 0.70
C PHE A 26 -5.26 -31.27 -0.02
N LEU A 27 -5.70 -31.31 -1.28
CA LEU A 27 -6.05 -30.12 -2.06
C LEU A 27 -7.19 -29.33 -1.42
N ILE A 28 -8.22 -30.01 -0.90
CA ILE A 28 -9.33 -29.36 -0.22
C ILE A 28 -8.85 -28.71 1.09
N SER A 29 -8.08 -29.43 1.91
CA SER A 29 -7.55 -28.88 3.17
C SER A 29 -6.63 -27.68 2.92
N TYR A 30 -5.76 -27.76 1.92
CA TYR A 30 -4.89 -26.65 1.54
C TYR A 30 -5.68 -25.47 0.99
N LEU A 31 -6.73 -25.71 0.19
CA LEU A 31 -7.65 -24.67 -0.27
C LEU A 31 -8.32 -23.93 0.90
N MET A 32 -8.84 -24.66 1.89
CA MET A 32 -9.44 -24.06 3.08
C MET A 32 -8.43 -23.25 3.89
N ARG A 33 -7.19 -23.72 3.99
CA ARG A 33 -6.11 -22.97 4.65
C ARG A 33 -5.81 -21.67 3.91
N LEU A 34 -5.61 -21.73 2.60
CA LEU A 34 -5.37 -20.53 1.78
C LEU A 34 -6.52 -19.54 1.88
N GLN A 35 -7.77 -20.02 1.91
CA GLN A 35 -8.96 -19.17 2.12
C GLN A 35 -8.88 -18.39 3.43
N GLN A 36 -8.52 -19.07 4.51
CA GLN A 36 -8.41 -18.45 5.82
C GLN A 36 -7.25 -17.45 5.88
N GLU A 37 -6.08 -17.83 5.36
CA GLU A 37 -4.91 -16.96 5.29
C GLU A 37 -5.20 -15.71 4.45
N PHE A 38 -5.84 -15.88 3.29
CA PHE A 38 -6.21 -14.77 2.42
C PHE A 38 -7.25 -13.83 3.04
N SER A 39 -8.26 -14.39 3.73
CA SER A 39 -9.25 -13.61 4.49
C SER A 39 -8.59 -12.79 5.60
N ASN A 40 -7.62 -13.38 6.31
CA ASN A 40 -6.86 -12.68 7.34
C ASN A 40 -6.01 -11.56 6.76
N LEU A 41 -5.28 -11.82 5.67
CA LEU A 41 -4.47 -10.83 4.97
C LEU A 41 -5.32 -9.64 4.52
N THR A 42 -6.48 -9.92 3.92
CA THR A 42 -7.43 -8.88 3.46
C THR A 42 -7.93 -8.03 4.63
N LYS A 43 -8.24 -8.65 5.78
CA LYS A 43 -8.64 -7.93 7.00
C LYS A 43 -7.52 -7.05 7.54
N GLN A 44 -6.29 -7.57 7.62
CA GLN A 44 -5.12 -6.82 8.08
C GLN A 44 -4.87 -5.61 7.19
N LEU A 45 -4.85 -5.81 5.87
CA LEU A 45 -4.68 -4.71 4.94
C LEU A 45 -5.77 -3.65 5.08
N ARG A 46 -7.04 -4.06 5.15
CA ARG A 46 -8.14 -3.12 5.35
C ARG A 46 -7.99 -2.32 6.63
N ASN A 47 -7.52 -2.95 7.71
CA ASN A 47 -7.24 -2.25 8.97
C ASN A 47 -6.09 -1.26 8.83
N SER A 48 -4.99 -1.64 8.17
CA SER A 48 -3.86 -0.74 7.94
C SER A 48 -4.22 0.43 7.00
N LEU A 49 -5.06 0.20 5.97
CA LEU A 49 -5.60 1.25 5.11
C LEU A 49 -6.51 2.21 5.88
N ASN A 50 -7.43 1.69 6.69
CA ASN A 50 -8.27 2.53 7.56
C ASN A 50 -7.42 3.34 8.54
N ASN A 51 -6.35 2.75 9.10
CA ASN A 51 -5.43 3.43 10.00
C ASN A 51 -4.64 4.53 9.27
N ARG A 52 -4.19 4.28 8.04
CA ARG A 52 -3.58 5.28 7.16
C ARG A 52 -4.52 6.46 6.95
N ASP A 53 -5.78 6.20 6.59
CA ASP A 53 -6.76 7.26 6.31
C ASP A 53 -7.06 8.08 7.57
N LYS A 54 -7.18 7.41 8.72
CA LYS A 54 -7.31 8.07 10.01
C LYS A 54 -6.11 8.97 10.31
N LEU A 55 -4.89 8.45 10.17
CA LEU A 55 -3.66 9.23 10.40
C LEU A 55 -3.57 10.41 9.44
N HIS A 56 -3.96 10.23 8.18
CA HIS A 56 -3.99 11.30 7.19
C HIS A 56 -4.98 12.41 7.57
N GLN A 57 -6.19 12.04 8.02
CA GLN A 57 -7.16 13.01 8.53
C GLN A 57 -6.64 13.75 9.78
N GLU A 58 -6.05 13.03 10.72
CA GLU A 58 -5.45 13.60 11.92
C GLU A 58 -4.29 14.56 11.62
N ILE A 59 -3.47 14.25 10.62
CA ILE A 59 -2.40 15.12 10.13
C ILE A 59 -3.01 16.37 9.50
N ASN A 60 -4.04 16.24 8.67
CA ASN A 60 -4.68 17.39 8.01
C ASN A 60 -5.39 18.33 8.99
N GLN A 61 -5.74 17.85 10.19
CA GLN A 61 -6.28 18.67 11.27
C GLN A 61 -5.19 19.45 12.04
N LEU A 62 -3.91 19.14 11.85
CA LEU A 62 -2.84 19.91 12.46
C LEU A 62 -2.72 21.27 11.78
N ASN A 63 -2.72 22.32 12.59
CA ASN A 63 -2.57 23.69 12.10
C ASN A 63 -1.09 24.00 11.77
N PHE A 64 -0.61 23.44 10.66
CA PHE A 64 0.75 23.69 10.15
C PHE A 64 0.97 25.16 9.79
N GLU A 65 -0.06 25.88 9.36
CA GLU A 65 0.01 27.30 9.05
C GLU A 65 0.38 28.10 10.30
N TRP A 66 -0.40 27.95 11.38
CA TRP A 66 -0.10 28.55 12.67
C TRP A 66 1.30 28.18 13.14
N PHE A 67 1.68 26.91 13.07
CA PHE A 67 3.02 26.48 13.49
C PHE A 67 4.12 27.18 12.69
N ASN A 68 4.03 27.16 11.35
CA ASN A 68 5.05 27.74 10.47
C ASN A 68 5.17 29.26 10.65
N GLU A 69 4.04 29.97 10.76
CA GLU A 69 4.04 31.42 11.01
C GLU A 69 4.72 31.74 12.34
N ASN A 70 4.36 31.04 13.41
CA ASN A 70 4.85 31.33 14.75
C ASN A 70 6.31 30.91 14.95
N TYR A 71 6.72 29.76 14.39
CA TYR A 71 8.09 29.26 14.43
C TYR A 71 9.08 30.30 13.85
N GLU A 72 8.75 30.82 12.67
CA GLU A 72 9.63 31.68 11.87
C GLU A 72 9.57 33.16 12.28
N THR A 73 8.52 33.58 13.01
CA THR A 73 8.27 35.00 13.36
C THR A 73 9.47 35.66 14.03
N THR A 74 10.14 34.97 14.95
CA THR A 74 11.29 35.55 15.67
C THR A 74 12.42 35.86 14.71
N TYR A 75 12.75 34.93 13.81
CA TYR A 75 13.82 35.09 12.82
C TYR A 75 13.47 36.14 11.77
N LEU A 76 12.25 36.09 11.22
CA LEU A 76 11.76 37.08 10.25
C LEU A 76 11.73 38.51 10.83
N ASN A 77 11.48 38.65 12.13
CA ASN A 77 11.55 39.95 12.80
C ASN A 77 12.99 40.44 13.00
N LYS A 78 13.96 39.54 13.23
CA LYS A 78 15.38 39.90 13.22
C LYS A 78 15.79 40.46 11.85
N ILE A 79 15.39 39.79 10.76
CA ILE A 79 15.65 40.27 9.39
C ILE A 79 15.02 41.64 9.17
N ALA A 80 13.77 41.85 9.62
CA ALA A 80 13.12 43.14 9.49
C ALA A 80 13.85 44.25 10.26
N ASN A 81 14.41 43.95 11.44
CA ASN A 81 15.22 44.92 12.18
C ASN A 81 16.49 45.30 11.42
N LEU A 82 17.18 44.35 10.77
CA LEU A 82 18.33 44.67 9.91
C LEU A 82 17.97 45.64 8.78
N VAL A 83 16.75 45.53 8.23
CA VAL A 83 16.26 46.50 7.24
C VAL A 83 16.06 47.88 7.86
N TYR A 84 15.47 47.96 9.05
CA TYR A 84 15.23 49.24 9.72
C TYR A 84 16.49 49.94 10.20
N ASP A 85 17.51 49.15 10.56
CA ASP A 85 18.80 49.64 11.03
C ASP A 85 19.76 49.92 9.86
N GLU A 86 19.32 49.71 8.61
CA GLU A 86 20.10 49.87 7.37
C GLU A 86 21.34 48.94 7.29
N GLU A 87 21.32 47.82 8.03
CA GLU A 87 22.40 46.83 8.12
C GLU A 87 22.18 45.60 7.22
N LEU A 88 21.16 45.64 6.34
CA LEU A 88 20.86 44.52 5.44
C LEU A 88 21.86 44.47 4.27
N GLU A 89 22.96 43.73 4.43
CA GLU A 89 23.97 43.55 3.38
C GLU A 89 23.79 42.26 2.54
N LYS A 90 23.08 41.27 3.10
CA LYS A 90 22.99 39.91 2.53
C LYS A 90 21.76 39.70 1.67
N SER A 91 21.89 38.85 0.65
CA SER A 91 20.74 38.48 -0.20
C SER A 91 19.73 37.59 0.55
N PRO A 92 18.45 37.54 0.13
CA PRO A 92 17.44 36.68 0.75
C PRO A 92 17.82 35.19 0.77
N GLU A 93 18.56 34.74 -0.24
CA GLU A 93 19.09 33.38 -0.34
C GLU A 93 20.23 33.13 0.68
N GLU A 94 21.05 34.14 0.98
CA GLU A 94 22.14 34.08 1.97
C GLU A 94 21.65 34.21 3.41
N LEU A 95 20.47 34.82 3.59
CA LEU A 95 19.77 34.92 4.88
C LEU A 95 18.95 33.67 5.21
N TYR A 96 19.01 32.62 4.38
CA TYR A 96 18.32 31.36 4.69
C TYR A 96 19.16 30.48 5.62
N GLU A 97 18.71 30.32 6.85
CA GLU A 97 19.28 29.38 7.82
C GLU A 97 18.31 28.22 8.08
N PRO A 98 18.64 26.97 7.70
CA PRO A 98 17.71 25.83 7.79
C PRO A 98 17.08 25.63 9.17
N ASN A 99 17.83 25.88 10.25
CA ASN A 99 17.38 25.65 11.62
C ASN A 99 16.42 26.72 12.15
N GLU A 100 16.32 27.88 11.48
CA GLU A 100 15.44 28.98 11.87
C GLU A 100 14.08 28.90 11.16
N PHE A 101 13.92 27.97 10.23
CA PHE A 101 12.67 27.70 9.51
C PHE A 101 12.03 26.40 9.95
N SER A 102 10.71 26.33 9.80
CA SER A 102 9.95 25.13 10.17
C SER A 102 10.47 23.89 9.41
N PRO A 103 10.67 22.74 10.08
CA PRO A 103 11.08 21.50 9.43
C PRO A 103 10.01 20.94 8.47
N PHE A 104 8.81 21.53 8.44
CA PHE A 104 7.71 21.12 7.58
C PHE A 104 7.56 22.01 6.34
N GLN A 105 8.45 22.99 6.15
CA GLN A 105 8.38 23.97 5.05
C GLN A 105 9.54 23.80 4.06
N SER A 106 9.25 23.91 2.75
CA SER A 106 10.28 23.88 1.71
C SER A 106 11.20 25.11 1.78
N LYS A 107 12.48 24.93 1.46
CA LYS A 107 13.45 26.02 1.28
C LYS A 107 12.91 27.14 0.38
N THR A 108 12.29 26.80 -0.75
CA THR A 108 11.75 27.79 -1.71
C THR A 108 10.70 28.71 -1.07
N LYS A 109 9.73 28.15 -0.34
CA LYS A 109 8.74 28.93 0.42
C LYS A 109 9.37 29.76 1.53
N SER A 110 10.40 29.24 2.21
CA SER A 110 11.13 29.97 3.24
C SER A 110 11.85 31.19 2.68
N ILE A 111 12.55 31.05 1.56
CA ILE A 111 13.18 32.18 0.85
C ILE A 111 12.13 33.20 0.39
N GLU A 112 10.98 32.73 -0.11
CA GLU A 112 9.88 33.62 -0.49
C GLU A 112 9.35 34.43 0.70
N LYS A 113 9.23 33.82 1.89
CA LYS A 113 8.86 34.53 3.12
C LYS A 113 9.90 35.59 3.52
N ILE A 114 11.19 35.28 3.41
CA ILE A 114 12.27 36.26 3.65
C ILE A 114 12.09 37.46 2.71
N LYS A 115 11.94 37.21 1.40
CA LYS A 115 11.73 38.26 0.39
C LYS A 115 10.52 39.13 0.71
N ARG A 116 9.37 38.50 0.99
CA ARG A 116 8.14 39.22 1.37
C ARG A 116 8.35 40.07 2.63
N ARG A 117 9.09 39.56 3.62
CA ARG A 117 9.33 40.28 4.87
C ARG A 117 10.24 41.49 4.68
N ILE A 118 11.31 41.35 3.89
CA ILE A 118 12.21 42.46 3.51
C ILE A 118 11.41 43.55 2.80
N ASN A 119 10.69 43.20 1.73
CA ASN A 119 9.87 44.17 0.98
C ASN A 119 8.86 44.90 1.87
N THR A 120 8.23 44.18 2.81
CA THR A 120 7.27 44.77 3.75
C THR A 120 7.98 45.73 4.72
N ALA A 121 9.17 45.38 5.21
CA ALA A 121 9.95 46.23 6.10
C ALA A 121 10.43 47.50 5.37
N GLU A 122 10.94 47.38 4.15
CA GLU A 122 11.34 48.53 3.32
C GLU A 122 10.17 49.48 3.08
N GLN A 123 8.98 48.96 2.74
CA GLN A 123 7.78 49.78 2.59
C GLN A 123 7.41 50.50 3.88
N GLN A 124 7.48 49.82 5.03
CA GLN A 124 7.20 50.44 6.33
C GLN A 124 8.21 51.53 6.69
N LEU A 125 9.50 51.32 6.38
CA LEU A 125 10.56 52.29 6.57
C LEU A 125 10.34 53.54 5.70
N GLN A 126 10.01 53.36 4.41
CA GLN A 126 9.72 54.47 3.50
C GLN A 126 8.49 55.29 3.96
N ILE A 127 7.43 54.63 4.43
CA ILE A 127 6.27 55.33 5.01
C ILE A 127 6.66 56.13 6.26
N TYR A 128 7.55 55.59 7.10
CA TYR A 128 8.06 56.27 8.28
C TYR A 128 8.88 57.52 7.91
N LEU A 129 9.83 57.38 6.98
CA LEU A 129 10.68 58.48 6.51
C LEU A 129 9.85 59.62 5.90
N ASN A 130 8.91 59.30 5.01
CA ASN A 130 7.99 60.29 4.41
C ASN A 130 7.13 61.02 5.44
N LYS A 131 6.70 60.33 6.52
CA LYS A 131 5.94 60.97 7.61
C LYS A 131 6.83 61.89 8.44
N LYS A 132 8.08 61.50 8.69
CA LYS A 132 9.06 62.29 9.43
C LYS A 132 9.41 63.58 8.67
N GLU A 133 9.62 63.49 7.36
CA GLU A 133 9.89 64.62 6.48
C GLU A 133 8.71 65.63 6.45
N LYS A 134 7.48 65.15 6.23
CA LYS A 134 6.27 65.99 6.24
C LYS A 134 6.02 66.71 7.57
N GLN A 135 6.45 66.12 8.69
CA GLN A 135 6.35 66.76 10.01
C GLN A 135 7.44 67.82 10.25
N GLN A 136 8.61 67.68 9.62
CA GLN A 136 9.65 68.70 9.67
C GLN A 136 9.26 69.93 8.85
N ASP A 137 8.54 69.74 7.74
CA ASP A 137 8.04 70.85 6.90
C ASP A 137 6.82 71.57 7.49
N SER A 138 6.00 70.90 8.31
CA SER A 138 4.85 71.51 8.99
C SER A 138 5.28 72.25 10.27
N THR A 139 5.84 73.44 10.12
CA THR A 139 6.18 74.31 11.25
C THR A 139 4.91 74.76 11.99
N PHE A 140 4.94 74.70 13.33
CA PHE A 140 3.94 75.17 14.31
C PHE A 140 2.71 74.29 14.59
N GLY A 141 2.84 73.44 15.63
CA GLY A 141 1.74 73.13 16.55
C GLY A 141 1.48 71.64 16.78
N LYS A 142 2.07 71.08 17.85
CA LYS A 142 1.98 69.70 18.36
C LYS A 142 2.92 68.69 17.68
N LEU A 143 4.08 68.51 18.31
CA LEU A 143 4.98 67.38 18.07
C LEU A 143 4.27 66.08 18.51
N VAL A 144 3.75 65.31 17.57
CA VAL A 144 3.34 63.92 17.82
C VAL A 144 4.54 63.04 17.50
N PRO A 145 5.15 62.34 18.48
CA PRO A 145 6.31 61.49 18.22
C PRO A 145 5.94 60.37 17.23
N VAL A 146 6.62 60.33 16.09
CA VAL A 146 6.50 59.21 15.15
C VAL A 146 7.34 58.06 15.68
N GLN A 147 6.66 57.01 16.16
CA GLN A 147 7.33 55.80 16.62
C GLN A 147 8.10 55.13 15.47
N HIS A 148 9.34 54.73 15.75
CA HIS A 148 10.15 53.96 14.82
C HIS A 148 9.52 52.58 14.57
N PRO A 149 9.56 52.02 13.36
CA PRO A 149 8.98 50.70 13.07
C PRO A 149 9.56 49.57 13.94
N SER A 150 10.86 49.61 14.24
CA SER A 150 11.53 48.57 15.04
C SER A 150 11.03 48.49 16.49
N SER A 151 10.58 49.60 17.08
CA SER A 151 10.12 49.62 18.48
C SER A 151 8.80 48.89 18.71
N LYS A 152 8.01 48.62 17.65
CA LYS A 152 6.78 47.83 17.74
C LYS A 152 7.03 46.32 17.69
N LEU A 153 8.17 45.89 17.17
CA LEU A 153 8.53 44.48 17.00
C LEU A 153 9.12 43.89 18.28
N THR A 154 9.89 44.68 19.03
CA THR A 154 10.47 44.31 20.32
C THR A 154 9.41 44.10 21.42
N SER A 155 8.29 44.82 21.40
CA SER A 155 7.20 44.61 22.37
C SER A 155 6.40 43.32 22.15
N THR A 156 6.47 42.72 20.96
CA THR A 156 5.75 41.46 20.63
C THR A 156 6.58 40.19 20.81
N LEU A 157 7.87 40.34 21.17
CA LEU A 157 8.83 39.22 21.24
C LEU A 157 8.83 38.48 22.59
N ASP A 158 8.01 38.90 23.55
CA ASP A 158 7.96 38.27 24.87
C ASP A 158 7.10 36.98 24.84
N LYS A 159 7.67 35.95 24.22
CA LYS A 159 7.10 34.59 24.17
C LYS A 159 7.28 33.95 25.54
N ASN A 160 6.19 33.89 26.32
CA ASN A 160 6.17 33.22 27.63
C ASN A 160 6.45 31.71 27.49
N LYS A 161 6.82 31.05 28.59
CA LYS A 161 7.09 29.60 28.69
C LYS A 161 6.00 28.73 28.03
N ASP A 162 4.74 29.13 28.15
CA ASP A 162 3.59 28.43 27.56
C ASP A 162 3.67 28.36 26.02
N TYR A 163 4.22 29.40 25.37
CA TYR A 163 4.38 29.43 23.91
C TYR A 163 5.37 28.35 23.42
N TYR A 164 6.53 28.25 24.07
CA TYR A 164 7.54 27.24 23.70
C TYR A 164 7.04 25.83 23.98
N GLN A 165 6.23 25.65 25.02
CA GLN A 165 5.58 24.39 25.31
C GLN A 165 4.58 24.02 24.20
N MET A 166 3.71 24.94 23.78
CA MET A 166 2.79 24.69 22.66
C MET A 166 3.52 24.35 21.35
N MET A 167 4.66 25.00 21.08
CA MET A 167 5.48 24.73 19.90
C MET A 167 6.09 23.33 19.92
N ASN A 168 6.64 22.92 21.07
CA ASN A 168 7.21 21.59 21.26
C ASN A 168 6.13 20.51 21.20
N ASP A 169 4.98 20.73 21.84
CA ASP A 169 3.83 19.82 21.81
C ASP A 169 3.33 19.61 20.37
N PHE A 170 3.27 20.68 19.56
CA PHE A 170 2.91 20.55 18.14
C PHE A 170 3.94 19.70 17.40
N LYS A 171 5.23 20.01 17.55
CA LYS A 171 6.33 19.32 16.88
C LYS A 171 6.30 17.82 17.20
N GLU A 172 6.14 17.47 18.48
CA GLU A 172 6.06 16.10 18.95
C GLU A 172 4.83 15.39 18.37
N LYS A 173 3.64 16.01 18.42
CA LYS A 173 2.41 15.45 17.86
C LYS A 173 2.54 15.20 16.35
N ALA A 174 3.06 16.17 15.60
CA ALA A 174 3.27 16.05 14.17
C ALA A 174 4.26 14.92 13.87
N PHE A 175 5.42 14.92 14.54
CA PHE A 175 6.45 13.90 14.35
C PHE A 175 5.96 12.48 14.66
N ASN A 176 5.24 12.30 15.77
CA ASN A 176 4.68 11.01 16.16
C ASN A 176 3.67 10.50 15.12
N LYS A 177 2.78 11.37 14.63
CA LYS A 177 1.81 11.02 13.58
C LYS A 177 2.48 10.65 12.26
N PHE A 178 3.50 11.40 11.83
CA PHE A 178 4.26 11.09 10.62
C PHE A 178 5.03 9.78 10.71
N THR A 179 5.66 9.56 11.86
CA THR A 179 6.37 8.31 12.12
C THR A 179 5.40 7.13 12.08
N SER A 180 4.22 7.27 12.69
CA SER A 180 3.16 6.25 12.66
C SER A 180 2.62 6.00 11.25
N LEU A 181 2.46 7.05 10.45
CA LEU A 181 2.04 6.94 9.05
C LEU A 181 3.10 6.17 8.25
N LYS A 182 4.38 6.49 8.42
CA LYS A 182 5.50 5.80 7.76
C LYS A 182 5.54 4.31 8.11
N PHE A 183 5.32 3.95 9.37
CA PHE A 183 5.24 2.54 9.78
C PHE A 183 4.03 1.84 9.15
N THR A 184 2.85 2.47 9.17
CA THR A 184 1.64 1.93 8.53
C THR A 184 1.84 1.70 7.03
N LEU A 185 2.49 2.63 6.33
CA LEU A 185 2.79 2.47 4.90
C LEU A 185 3.75 1.31 4.62
N ARG A 186 4.77 1.11 5.48
CA ARG A 186 5.67 -0.04 5.39
C ARG A 186 4.93 -1.36 5.62
N GLU A 187 4.04 -1.40 6.60
CA GLU A 187 3.20 -2.58 6.87
C GLU A 187 2.30 -2.88 5.66
N ILE A 188 1.67 -1.87 5.08
CA ILE A 188 0.86 -2.02 3.85
C ILE A 188 1.71 -2.65 2.73
N ASN A 189 2.91 -2.12 2.48
CA ASN A 189 3.81 -2.67 1.46
C ASN A 189 4.20 -4.13 1.73
N GLN A 190 4.48 -4.49 2.99
CA GLN A 190 4.75 -5.88 3.35
C GLN A 190 3.55 -6.80 3.11
N LEU A 191 2.33 -6.35 3.44
CA LEU A 191 1.10 -7.12 3.19
C LEU A 191 0.82 -7.28 1.68
N ILE A 192 1.23 -6.31 0.86
CA ILE A 192 1.15 -6.38 -0.60
C ILE A 192 2.14 -7.42 -1.14
N ASP A 193 3.40 -7.38 -0.71
CA ASP A 193 4.41 -8.36 -1.09
C ASP A 193 3.98 -9.79 -0.69
N ASP A 194 3.35 -9.93 0.48
CA ASP A 194 2.79 -11.20 0.92
C ASP A 194 1.59 -11.62 0.06
N ALA A 195 0.75 -10.69 -0.39
CA ALA A 195 -0.35 -10.97 -1.31
C ALA A 195 0.13 -11.51 -2.67
N GLU A 196 1.27 -11.02 -3.19
CA GLU A 196 1.85 -11.54 -4.43
C GLU A 196 2.28 -13.01 -4.31
N LYS A 197 2.82 -13.41 -3.14
CA LYS A 197 3.17 -14.82 -2.89
C LYS A 197 1.95 -15.75 -2.98
N PHE A 198 0.75 -15.27 -2.63
CA PHE A 198 -0.49 -16.05 -2.80
C PHE A 198 -0.80 -16.38 -4.26
N GLU A 199 -0.41 -15.53 -5.21
CA GLU A 199 -0.59 -15.84 -6.62
C GLU A 199 0.26 -17.05 -7.06
N GLY A 200 1.50 -17.16 -6.55
CA GLY A 200 2.34 -18.33 -6.78
C GLY A 200 1.70 -19.61 -6.23
N MET A 201 1.22 -19.56 -4.99
CA MET A 201 0.54 -20.70 -4.35
C MET A 201 -0.74 -21.11 -5.08
N ARG A 202 -1.51 -20.12 -5.60
CA ARG A 202 -2.71 -20.33 -6.42
C ARG A 202 -2.39 -21.16 -7.67
N LYS A 203 -1.33 -20.80 -8.39
CA LYS A 203 -0.88 -21.51 -9.61
C LYS A 203 -0.52 -22.97 -9.30
N ILE A 204 0.25 -23.19 -8.23
CA ILE A 204 0.65 -24.55 -7.80
C ILE A 204 -0.56 -25.43 -7.50
N LEU A 205 -1.56 -24.89 -6.82
CA LEU A 205 -2.76 -25.66 -6.50
C LEU A 205 -3.61 -25.98 -7.74
N ILE A 206 -3.75 -25.05 -8.69
CA ILE A 206 -4.44 -25.33 -9.97
C ILE A 206 -3.72 -26.44 -10.73
N VAL A 207 -2.39 -26.35 -10.85
CA VAL A 207 -1.59 -27.37 -11.54
C VAL A 207 -1.72 -28.73 -10.87
N SER A 208 -1.63 -28.78 -9.53
CA SER A 208 -1.81 -30.01 -8.76
C SER A 208 -3.21 -30.63 -8.94
N ALA A 209 -4.26 -29.79 -8.99
CA ALA A 209 -5.62 -30.22 -9.23
C ALA A 209 -5.82 -30.82 -10.64
N VAL A 210 -5.24 -30.18 -11.66
CA VAL A 210 -5.26 -30.69 -13.04
C VAL A 210 -4.48 -32.00 -13.15
N LEU A 211 -3.31 -32.09 -12.51
CA LEU A 211 -2.50 -33.32 -12.51
C LEU A 211 -3.24 -34.48 -11.84
N SER A 212 -3.92 -34.23 -10.72
CA SER A 212 -4.75 -35.24 -10.05
C SER A 212 -5.86 -35.76 -10.98
N LEU A 213 -6.49 -34.87 -11.76
CA LEU A 213 -7.50 -35.23 -12.75
C LEU A 213 -6.89 -36.08 -13.89
N LEU A 214 -5.69 -35.73 -14.37
CA LEU A 214 -4.99 -36.53 -15.38
C LEU A 214 -4.66 -37.94 -14.88
N ILE A 215 -4.16 -38.06 -13.64
CA ILE A 215 -3.89 -39.36 -13.01
C ILE A 215 -5.17 -40.17 -12.86
N PHE A 216 -6.27 -39.53 -12.46
CA PHE A 216 -7.56 -40.20 -12.35
C PHE A 216 -8.03 -40.79 -13.69
N PHE A 217 -8.00 -40.02 -14.77
CA PHE A 217 -8.45 -40.53 -16.07
C PHE A 217 -7.51 -41.59 -16.65
N SER A 218 -6.19 -41.38 -16.55
CA SER A 218 -5.18 -42.29 -17.13
C SER A 218 -4.96 -43.57 -16.33
N CYS A 219 -5.05 -43.54 -15.00
CA CYS A 219 -4.72 -44.68 -14.14
C CYS A 219 -5.94 -45.33 -13.49
N VAL A 220 -7.10 -44.65 -13.42
CA VAL A 220 -8.32 -45.22 -12.84
C VAL A 220 -9.32 -45.55 -13.95
N ILE A 221 -9.81 -44.55 -14.68
CA ILE A 221 -10.87 -44.74 -15.67
C ILE A 221 -10.39 -45.58 -16.85
N TYR A 222 -9.20 -45.29 -17.38
CA TYR A 222 -8.68 -46.00 -18.54
C TYR A 222 -8.47 -47.50 -18.25
N PRO A 223 -7.73 -47.94 -17.20
CA PRO A 223 -7.60 -49.36 -16.89
C PRO A 223 -8.92 -50.04 -16.54
N LEU A 224 -9.78 -49.38 -15.75
CA LEU A 224 -11.09 -49.93 -15.41
C LEU A 224 -11.96 -50.13 -16.65
N SER A 225 -11.81 -49.33 -17.71
CA SER A 225 -12.60 -49.47 -18.94
C SER A 225 -12.37 -50.81 -19.66
N PHE A 226 -11.22 -51.45 -19.48
CA PHE A 226 -10.91 -52.74 -20.15
C PHE A 226 -11.22 -53.99 -19.31
N LEU A 227 -11.67 -53.86 -18.05
CA LEU A 227 -11.98 -55.02 -17.19
C LEU A 227 -13.42 -55.57 -17.29
N PRO A 228 -13.66 -56.90 -17.23
CA PRO A 228 -12.66 -57.97 -17.22
C PRO A 228 -12.13 -58.24 -18.64
N VAL A 229 -10.84 -58.51 -18.73
CA VAL A 229 -10.19 -59.06 -19.93
C VAL A 229 -10.56 -60.54 -19.99
N PHE A 230 -11.28 -60.94 -21.04
CA PHE A 230 -11.75 -62.30 -21.23
C PHE A 230 -10.81 -63.07 -22.16
N GLY A 231 -10.01 -63.98 -21.60
CA GLY A 231 -9.13 -64.88 -22.36
C GLY A 231 -7.75 -65.04 -21.71
N ASN A 232 -7.14 -66.23 -21.85
CA ASN A 232 -5.74 -66.49 -21.47
C ASN A 232 -4.75 -66.05 -22.57
N GLU A 233 -5.22 -65.31 -23.57
CA GLU A 233 -4.39 -64.88 -24.69
C GLU A 233 -3.65 -63.59 -24.29
N THR A 234 -2.36 -63.55 -24.62
CA THR A 234 -1.52 -62.36 -24.46
C THR A 234 -2.24 -61.16 -25.06
N ILE A 235 -2.55 -60.13 -24.26
CA ILE A 235 -3.18 -58.90 -24.73
C ILE A 235 -2.44 -58.43 -26.00
N THR A 236 -3.07 -58.61 -27.15
CA THR A 236 -2.60 -57.99 -28.38
C THR A 236 -2.94 -56.52 -28.27
N PHE A 237 -1.96 -55.65 -28.55
CA PHE A 237 -2.10 -54.19 -28.52
C PHE A 237 -3.33 -53.65 -29.29
N GLU A 238 -3.96 -54.46 -30.15
CA GLU A 238 -5.20 -54.19 -30.87
C GLU A 238 -6.44 -54.07 -29.96
N GLU A 239 -6.50 -54.71 -28.79
CA GLU A 239 -7.64 -54.58 -27.86
C GLU A 239 -7.58 -53.32 -26.97
N LEU A 240 -6.39 -52.72 -26.86
CA LEU A 240 -6.12 -51.41 -26.23
C LEU A 240 -6.36 -50.23 -27.20
N THR A 241 -7.14 -50.45 -28.26
CA THR A 241 -7.42 -49.42 -29.27
C THR A 241 -8.52 -48.45 -28.83
N LEU A 242 -8.39 -47.19 -29.25
CA LEU A 242 -9.33 -46.11 -28.97
C LEU A 242 -10.76 -46.39 -29.48
N SER A 243 -10.92 -47.32 -30.42
CA SER A 243 -12.21 -47.78 -30.95
C SER A 243 -12.98 -48.67 -29.95
N ALA A 244 -12.29 -49.53 -29.21
CA ALA A 244 -12.91 -50.39 -28.20
C ALA A 244 -13.50 -49.57 -27.04
N PHE A 245 -12.85 -48.45 -26.71
CA PHE A 245 -13.30 -47.52 -25.67
C PHE A 245 -14.74 -47.02 -25.87
N TRP A 246 -15.15 -46.71 -27.11
CA TRP A 246 -16.50 -46.21 -27.39
C TRP A 246 -17.59 -47.26 -27.14
N ASN A 247 -17.30 -48.53 -27.46
CA ASN A 247 -18.21 -49.64 -27.18
C ASN A 247 -18.35 -49.85 -25.66
N THR A 248 -17.26 -49.72 -24.92
CA THR A 248 -17.30 -49.76 -23.45
C THR A 248 -18.08 -48.58 -22.87
N LEU A 249 -17.92 -47.37 -23.41
CA LEU A 249 -18.59 -46.16 -22.93
C LEU A 249 -20.13 -46.30 -23.00
N MET A 250 -20.66 -46.92 -24.05
CA MET A 250 -22.11 -47.15 -24.24
C MET A 250 -22.66 -48.37 -23.50
N SER A 251 -21.85 -49.04 -22.67
CA SER A 251 -22.30 -50.14 -21.81
C SER A 251 -22.77 -49.65 -20.43
N LEU A 252 -23.49 -50.50 -19.68
CA LEU A 252 -23.89 -50.21 -18.29
C LEU A 252 -22.69 -49.86 -17.39
N LYS A 253 -21.55 -50.54 -17.61
CA LYS A 253 -20.29 -50.25 -16.92
C LYS A 253 -19.75 -48.87 -17.31
N GLY A 254 -19.79 -48.53 -18.60
CA GLY A 254 -19.44 -47.21 -19.10
C GLY A 254 -20.28 -46.10 -18.49
N LEU A 255 -21.57 -46.34 -18.27
CA LEU A 255 -22.46 -45.42 -17.56
C LEU A 255 -21.99 -45.17 -16.11
N PHE A 256 -21.68 -46.22 -15.34
CA PHE A 256 -21.17 -46.05 -13.97
C PHE A 256 -19.83 -45.31 -13.91
N LEU A 257 -18.89 -45.65 -14.81
CA LEU A 257 -17.61 -44.97 -14.91
C LEU A 257 -17.77 -43.50 -15.33
N SER A 258 -18.75 -43.20 -16.20
CA SER A 258 -19.06 -41.83 -16.61
C SER A 258 -19.64 -41.01 -15.45
N ILE A 259 -20.57 -41.58 -14.67
CA ILE A 259 -21.10 -40.92 -13.46
C ILE A 259 -19.97 -40.62 -12.48
N LEU A 260 -19.11 -41.59 -12.19
CA LEU A 260 -17.96 -41.41 -11.31
C LEU A 260 -17.02 -40.31 -11.82
N SER A 261 -16.75 -40.31 -13.13
CA SER A 261 -15.91 -39.30 -13.79
C SER A 261 -16.50 -37.90 -13.67
N ILE A 262 -17.82 -37.76 -13.85
CA ILE A 262 -18.53 -36.49 -13.70
C ILE A 262 -18.40 -35.99 -12.26
N ILE A 263 -18.64 -36.85 -11.26
CA ILE A 263 -18.57 -36.46 -9.84
C ILE A 263 -17.17 -35.94 -9.47
N ILE A 264 -16.12 -36.68 -9.85
CA ILE A 264 -14.74 -36.31 -9.52
C ILE A 264 -14.31 -35.07 -10.31
N THR A 265 -14.62 -34.99 -11.60
CA THR A 265 -14.33 -33.81 -12.43
C THR A 265 -15.04 -32.58 -11.89
N PHE A 266 -16.30 -32.72 -11.45
CA PHE A 266 -17.05 -31.62 -10.85
C PHE A 266 -16.42 -31.16 -9.52
N GLY A 267 -16.05 -32.10 -8.64
CA GLY A 267 -15.37 -31.78 -7.38
C GLY A 267 -14.06 -31.02 -7.57
N ILE A 268 -13.19 -31.50 -8.48
CA ILE A 268 -11.94 -30.83 -8.84
C ILE A 268 -12.22 -29.49 -9.55
N GLY A 269 -13.24 -29.43 -10.39
CA GLY A 269 -13.69 -28.22 -11.07
C GLY A 269 -14.13 -27.13 -10.08
N LEU A 270 -14.82 -27.50 -8.99
CA LEU A 270 -15.17 -26.58 -7.91
C LEU A 270 -13.94 -26.04 -7.21
N VAL A 271 -12.93 -26.88 -6.94
CA VAL A 271 -11.64 -26.43 -6.40
C VAL A 271 -11.01 -25.39 -7.32
N ILE A 272 -10.85 -25.69 -8.62
CA ILE A 272 -10.26 -24.76 -9.59
C ILE A 272 -11.07 -23.46 -9.69
N ARG A 273 -12.41 -23.54 -9.72
CA ARG A 273 -13.29 -22.37 -9.77
C ARG A 273 -13.12 -21.48 -8.54
N ASN A 274 -13.15 -22.06 -7.35
CA ASN A 274 -12.96 -21.32 -6.10
C ASN A 274 -11.59 -20.65 -6.07
N VAL A 275 -10.57 -21.34 -6.58
CA VAL A 275 -9.20 -20.84 -6.62
C VAL A 275 -9.05 -19.66 -7.58
N LYS A 276 -9.69 -19.72 -8.76
CA LYS A 276 -9.73 -18.59 -9.70
C LYS A 276 -10.50 -17.39 -9.14
N ASN A 277 -11.55 -17.64 -8.35
CA ASN A 277 -12.32 -16.59 -7.70
C ASN A 277 -11.52 -15.87 -6.58
N PHE A 278 -10.38 -16.37 -6.13
CA PHE A 278 -9.43 -15.62 -5.28
C PHE A 278 -8.63 -14.56 -6.05
N SER A 279 -9.22 -13.97 -7.10
CA SER A 279 -8.59 -12.88 -7.82
C SER A 279 -8.75 -11.58 -7.03
N ILE A 280 -7.66 -11.19 -6.40
CA ILE A 280 -7.41 -9.92 -5.69
C ILE A 280 -7.48 -8.71 -6.63
N HIS A 281 -7.52 -8.94 -7.94
CA HIS A 281 -7.03 -7.99 -8.93
C HIS A 281 -7.78 -6.65 -8.97
N ASN A 282 -9.11 -6.62 -8.90
CA ASN A 282 -9.82 -5.37 -9.20
C ASN A 282 -9.94 -4.38 -8.03
N SER A 283 -10.03 -4.85 -6.79
CA SER A 283 -10.13 -3.97 -5.61
C SER A 283 -8.77 -3.59 -5.04
N PHE A 284 -7.76 -4.43 -5.25
CA PHE A 284 -6.43 -4.21 -4.70
C PHE A 284 -5.61 -3.32 -5.63
N GLU A 285 -5.68 -3.48 -6.96
CA GLU A 285 -4.98 -2.60 -7.90
C GLU A 285 -5.49 -1.17 -7.87
N THR A 286 -6.79 -0.95 -7.70
CA THR A 286 -7.36 0.39 -7.57
C THR A 286 -6.90 1.06 -6.29
N ASN A 287 -6.98 0.37 -5.15
CA ASN A 287 -6.49 0.89 -3.87
C ASN A 287 -4.95 1.02 -3.85
N LEU A 288 -4.21 0.15 -4.56
CA LEU A 288 -2.76 0.20 -4.72
C LEU A 288 -2.31 1.35 -5.60
N GLN A 289 -2.93 1.56 -6.76
CA GLN A 289 -2.65 2.70 -7.62
C GLN A 289 -3.01 4.00 -6.92
N GLU A 290 -4.09 4.02 -6.14
CA GLU A 290 -4.44 5.18 -5.31
C GLU A 290 -3.39 5.40 -4.20
N SER A 291 -2.94 4.34 -3.51
CA SER A 291 -1.91 4.41 -2.46
C SER A 291 -0.51 4.77 -2.99
N ALA A 292 -0.12 4.21 -4.15
CA ALA A 292 1.11 4.53 -4.87
C ALA A 292 1.03 5.93 -5.51
N SER A 293 -0.16 6.39 -5.91
CA SER A 293 -0.34 7.77 -6.36
C SER A 293 -0.31 8.78 -5.20
N MET A 294 -0.63 8.35 -3.96
CA MET A 294 -0.40 9.13 -2.74
C MET A 294 1.08 9.17 -2.32
N GLU A 295 1.96 8.43 -3.02
CA GLU A 295 3.41 8.74 -3.06
C GLU A 295 3.71 10.05 -3.82
N LYS A 296 2.68 10.72 -4.36
CA LYS A 296 2.60 12.19 -4.30
C LYS A 296 2.40 12.62 -2.85
N GLN A 297 3.43 12.30 -2.08
CA GLN A 297 3.72 12.77 -0.74
C GLN A 297 3.18 14.20 -0.59
N PRO A 298 2.40 14.50 0.46
CA PRO A 298 2.05 15.88 0.77
C PRO A 298 3.34 16.71 0.76
N ILE A 299 3.27 17.95 0.23
CA ILE A 299 4.45 18.80 -0.01
C ILE A 299 5.43 18.81 1.18
N TRP A 300 4.93 18.71 2.41
CA TRP A 300 5.74 18.66 3.63
C TRP A 300 6.62 17.39 3.79
N TYR A 301 6.24 16.21 3.28
CA TYR A 301 7.07 14.99 3.36
C TYR A 301 8.20 15.00 2.34
N GLN A 302 7.96 15.56 1.14
CA GLN A 302 9.01 15.73 0.13
C GLN A 302 10.12 16.66 0.63
N ASN A 303 9.78 17.65 1.46
CA ASN A 303 10.73 18.62 2.01
C ASN A 303 11.52 18.09 3.23
N TYR A 304 11.03 17.06 3.93
CA TYR A 304 11.73 16.51 5.10
C TYR A 304 12.87 15.54 4.71
N HIS A 305 12.87 15.05 3.46
CA HIS A 305 13.81 14.07 2.94
C HIS A 305 14.77 14.61 1.86
N GLN A 306 14.79 15.92 1.63
CA GLN A 306 15.83 16.63 0.87
C GLN A 306 16.79 17.34 1.83
#